data_AF-A0A1Y2ZWM0-F1
#
_entry.id   AF-A0A1Y2ZWM0-F1
#
_cell.length_a   1.000
_cell.length_b   1.000
_cell.length_c   1.000
_cell.angle_alpha   90.00
_cell.angle_beta   90.00
_cell.angle_gamma   90.00
#
_symmetry.space_group_name_H-M   'P 1'
#
loop_
_entity.id
_entity.type
_entity.pdbx_description
1 polymer ?
#
loop_
_entity_poly.entity_id
_entity_poly.type
_entity_poly.pdbx_seq_one_letter_code
_entity_poly.pdbx_strand_id
1 'polypeptide(L)' 'MNSDKFYEASCIDLSITGISFHSEHEFEVGEQVEVAVYPTPHIKFSTSFTIKIVRVELEKNGFFKMGANIEYEENDNQA' A
#
# COMPACT_ATOMS: atom_id res chain seq x y z
N MET A 1 12.72 -2.18 20.31
CA MET A 1 11.75 -1.06 20.27
C MET A 1 11.19 -1.02 18.87
N ASN A 2 10.17 -1.84 18.57
CA ASN A 2 9.46 -1.78 17.30
C ASN A 2 8.32 -0.78 17.49
N SER A 3 8.56 0.45 17.05
CA SER A 3 7.46 1.37 16.77
C SER A 3 6.99 1.00 15.38
N ASP A 4 5.94 0.21 15.27
CA ASP A 4 5.24 0.03 14.00
C ASP A 4 4.74 1.43 13.61
N LYS A 5 5.41 2.04 12.62
CA LYS A 5 5.05 3.38 12.16
C LYS A 5 3.88 3.24 11.20
N PHE A 6 2.75 3.80 11.60
CA PHE A 6 1.56 3.86 10.76
C PHE A 6 1.58 5.18 9.99
N TYR A 7 1.46 5.08 8.68
CA TYR A 7 1.39 6.22 7.77
C TYR A 7 0.02 6.25 7.11
N GLU A 8 -0.70 7.36 7.28
CA GLU A 8 -1.95 7.55 6.56
C GLU A 8 -1.68 7.78 5.07
N ALA A 9 -2.54 7.19 4.24
CA ALA A 9 -2.47 7.30 2.79
C ALA A 9 -3.88 7.35 2.21
N SER A 10 -4.02 8.04 1.08
CA SER A 10 -5.28 8.09 0.32
C SER A 10 -5.20 7.17 -0.88
N CYS A 11 -6.03 6.13 -0.91
CA CYS A 11 -6.13 5.22 -2.06
C CYS A 11 -6.70 5.97 -3.27
N ILE A 12 -6.03 5.87 -4.42
CA ILE A 12 -6.45 6.45 -5.70
C ILE A 12 -7.16 5.38 -6.53
N ASP A 13 -6.53 4.21 -6.63
CA ASP A 13 -7.03 3.07 -7.41
C ASP A 13 -6.56 1.77 -6.77
N LEU A 14 -7.43 0.77 -6.77
CA LEU A 14 -7.16 -0.57 -6.24
C LEU A 14 -7.68 -1.60 -7.23
N SER A 15 -6.79 -2.50 -7.63
CA SER A 15 -7.09 -3.64 -8.49
C SER A 15 -6.67 -4.93 -7.79
N ILE A 16 -6.90 -6.06 -8.46
CA ILE A 16 -6.39 -7.34 -7.96
C ILE A 16 -4.85 -7.39 -7.99
N THR A 17 -4.16 -6.72 -8.91
CA THR A 17 -2.70 -6.88 -9.05
C THR A 17 -1.89 -5.78 -8.39
N GLY A 18 -2.54 -4.67 -8.01
CA GLY A 18 -1.81 -3.49 -7.56
C GLY A 18 -2.70 -2.41 -6.99
N ILE A 19 -2.04 -1.44 -6.37
CA ILE A 19 -2.64 -0.27 -5.72
C ILE A 19 -1.87 0.99 -6.14
N SER A 20 -2.59 2.10 -6.28
CA SER A 20 -2.01 3.44 -6.35
C SER A 20 -2.57 4.30 -5.23
N PHE A 21 -1.71 5.07 -4.56
CA PHE A 21 -2.10 5.88 -3.40
C PHE A 21 -1.25 7.15 -3.29
N HIS A 22 -1.76 8.13 -2.56
CA HIS A 22 -1.00 9.30 -2.11
C HIS A 22 -0.56 9.15 -0.66
N SER A 23 0.67 9.53 -0.35
CA SER A 23 1.17 9.63 1.01
C SER A 23 1.98 10.92 1.21
N GLU A 24 2.00 11.44 2.43
CA GLU A 24 2.94 12.51 2.83
C GLU A 24 4.35 11.96 3.07
N HIS A 25 4.48 10.64 3.20
CA HIS A 25 5.73 9.96 3.46
C HIS A 25 6.25 9.31 2.17
N GLU A 26 7.57 9.41 1.97
CA GLU A 26 8.27 8.73 0.90
C GLU A 26 8.55 7.27 1.29
N PHE A 27 8.41 6.37 0.33
CA PHE A 27 8.83 4.98 0.38
C PHE A 27 9.76 4.71 -0.80
N GLU A 28 10.66 3.75 -0.70
CA GLU A 28 11.63 3.45 -1.75
C GLU A 28 11.08 2.46 -2.79
N VAL A 29 11.49 2.60 -4.06
CA VAL A 29 11.16 1.59 -5.08
C VAL A 29 11.82 0.26 -4.72
N GLY A 30 11.01 -0.80 -4.66
CA GLY A 30 11.41 -2.13 -4.23
C GLY A 30 11.14 -2.42 -2.75
N GLU A 31 10.78 -1.43 -1.96
CA GLU A 31 10.38 -1.59 -0.56
C GLU A 31 9.10 -2.42 -0.45
N GLN A 32 9.05 -3.31 0.54
CA GLN A 32 7.86 -4.09 0.90
C GLN A 32 7.17 -3.44 2.09
N VAL A 33 5.87 -3.20 1.95
CA VAL A 33 5.06 -2.48 2.94
C VAL A 33 3.77 -3.28 3.20
N GLU A 34 3.40 -3.44 4.46
CA GLU A 34 2.06 -3.92 4.81
C GLU A 34 1.06 -2.77 4.72
N VAL A 35 -0.03 -2.98 3.97
CA VAL A 35 -1.08 -1.98 3.80
C VAL A 35 -2.40 -2.53 4.29
N ALA A 36 -3.11 -1.75 5.09
CA ALA A 36 -4.50 -1.98 5.45
C ALA A 36 -5.41 -0.99 4.71
N VAL A 37 -6.32 -1.49 3.88
CA VAL A 37 -7.27 -0.68 3.10
C VAL A 37 -8.65 -0.69 3.76
N TYR A 38 -9.21 0.50 3.99
CA TYR A 38 -10.55 0.70 4.54
C TYR A 38 -11.49 1.22 3.44
N PRO A 39 -12.53 0.47 3.04
CA PRO A 39 -13.39 0.83 1.90
C PRO A 39 -14.18 2.12 2.10
N THR A 40 -14.60 2.40 3.34
CA THR A 40 -15.28 3.65 3.72
C THR A 40 -14.97 3.97 5.19
N PRO A 41 -14.98 5.25 5.59
CA PRO A 41 -14.63 5.68 6.95
C PRO A 41 -15.58 5.17 8.05
N HIS A 42 -16.72 4.56 7.67
CA HIS A 42 -17.75 4.09 8.61
C HIS A 42 -17.81 2.57 8.75
N ILE A 43 -17.03 1.82 7.96
CA ILE A 43 -17.00 0.36 7.99
C ILE A 43 -15.72 -0.11 8.69
N LYS A 44 -15.87 -0.93 9.73
CA LYS A 44 -14.76 -1.48 10.53
C LYS A 44 -14.04 -2.67 9.87
N PHE A 45 -14.29 -2.92 8.59
CA PHE A 45 -13.65 -4.00 7.86
C PHE A 45 -12.48 -3.40 7.07
N SER A 46 -11.27 -3.87 7.36
CA SER A 46 -10.08 -3.62 6.56
C SER A 46 -9.66 -4.90 5.87
N THR A 47 -9.08 -4.74 4.68
CA THR A 47 -8.31 -5.80 4.04
C THR A 47 -6.84 -5.43 4.15
N SER A 48 -6.03 -6.32 4.70
CA SER A 48 -4.57 -6.14 4.77
C SER A 48 -3.87 -7.03 3.76
N PHE A 49 -2.81 -6.51 3.12
CA PHE A 49 -1.94 -7.26 2.24
C PHE A 49 -0.57 -6.58 2.13
N THR A 50 0.44 -7.37 1.76
CA THR A 50 1.77 -6.86 1.46
C THR A 50 1.82 -6.31 0.04
N ILE A 51 2.46 -5.16 -0.12
CA ILE A 51 2.72 -4.55 -1.41
C ILE A 51 4.21 -4.34 -1.61
N LYS A 52 4.64 -4.30 -2.87
CA LYS A 52 5.98 -3.87 -3.27
C LYS A 52 5.89 -2.59 -4.09
N ILE A 53 6.59 -1.55 -3.66
CA ILE A 53 6.62 -0.26 -4.35
C ILE A 53 7.33 -0.42 -5.70
N VAL A 54 6.68 0.00 -6.79
CA VAL A 54 7.25 -0.06 -8.15
C VAL A 54 7.39 1.31 -8.81
N ARG A 55 6.71 2.33 -8.27
CA ARG A 55 6.79 3.71 -8.75
C ARG A 55 6.57 4.70 -7.62
N VAL A 56 7.35 5.77 -7.62
CA VAL A 56 7.21 6.92 -6.72
C VAL A 56 7.35 8.20 -7.54
N GLU A 57 6.43 9.14 -7.36
CA GLU A 57 6.43 10.44 -8.04
C GLU A 57 6.06 11.54 -7.04
N LEU A 58 6.92 12.56 -6.89
CA LEU A 58 6.63 13.73 -6.06
C LEU A 58 5.69 14.67 -6.81
N GLU A 59 4.52 14.93 -6.23
CA GLU A 59 3.54 15.86 -6.78
C GLU A 59 3.79 17.31 -6.33
N LYS A 60 3.24 18.27 -7.09
CA LYS A 60 3.42 19.72 -6.82
C LYS A 60 2.85 20.18 -5.47
N ASN A 61 1.95 19.41 -4.89
CA ASN A 61 1.31 19.66 -3.59
C ASN A 61 2.14 19.14 -2.41
N GLY A 62 3.30 18.52 -2.66
CA GLY A 62 4.17 17.95 -1.63
C GLY A 62 3.83 16.52 -1.21
N PHE A 63 2.82 15.90 -1.82
CA PHE A 63 2.52 14.49 -1.62
C PHE A 63 3.31 13.60 -2.58
N PHE A 64 3.51 12.35 -2.20
CA PHE A 64 4.06 11.32 -3.06
C PHE A 64 2.94 10.47 -3.63
N LYS A 65 2.90 10.37 -4.95
CA LYS A 65 2.06 9.42 -5.65
C LYS A 65 2.83 8.13 -5.87
N MET A 66 2.26 7.03 -5.39
CA MET A 66 2.90 5.73 -5.43
C MET A 66 2.09 4.75 -6.27
N GLY A 67 2.81 3.85 -6.92
CA GLY A 67 2.26 2.64 -7.52
C GLY A 67 2.97 1.43 -6.92
N ALA A 68 2.19 0.42 -6.56
CA ALA A 68 2.71 -0.80 -5.95
C ALA A 68 1.99 -2.04 -6.47
N ASN A 69 2.72 -3.15 -6.54
CA ASN A 69 2.15 -4.46 -6.83
C ASN A 69 1.74 -5.14 -5.53
N ILE A 70 0.60 -5.83 -5.54
CA ILE A 70 0.18 -6.68 -4.42
C ILE A 70 1.01 -7.97 -4.49
N GLU A 71 1.68 -8.30 -3.39
CA GLU A 71 2.37 -9.58 -3.25
C GLU A 71 1.39 -10.62 -2.71
N TYR A 72 1.20 -11.67 -3.48
CA TYR A 72 0.46 -12.85 -3.05
C TYR A 72 1.46 -13.82 -2.45
N GLU A 73 1.21 -14.27 -1.22
CA GLU A 73 1.86 -15.49 -0.75
C GLU A 73 1.38 -16.62 -1.65
N GLU A 74 2.31 -17.25 -2.38
CA GLU A 74 2.02 -18.52 -3.03
C GLU A 74 1.70 -19.52 -1.93
N ASN A 75 0.41 -19.76 -1.70
CA ASN A 75 -0.01 -20.95 -0.98
C ASN A 75 0.39 -22.13 -1.87
N ASP A 76 1.53 -22.74 -1.56
CA ASP A 76 1.87 -24.08 -2.02
C ASP A 76 0.73 -25.02 -1.60
N ASN A 77 -0.24 -25.18 -2.50
CA ASN A 77 -1.28 -26.21 -2.40
C ASN A 77 -0.54 -27.56 -2.40
N GLN A 78 -0.27 -28.07 -1.19
CA GLN A 78 0.14 -29.45 -1.01
C GLN A 78 -1.01 -30.35 -1.49
N ALA A 79 -0.76 -31.00 -2.64
CA ALA A 79 -1.58 -32.03 -3.24
C ALA A 79 -1.57 -33.32 -2.41
#